data_AF-A0A6M0R8T0-F1
#
_entry.id   AF-A0A6M0R8T0-F1
#
_cell.length_a   1.000
_cell.length_b   1.000
_cell.length_c   1.000
_cell.angle_alpha   90.00
_cell.angle_beta   90.00
_cell.angle_gamma   90.00
#
_symmetry.space_group_name_H-M   'P 1'
#
loop_
_entity.id
_entity.type
_entity.pdbx_description
1 polymer ?
#
loop_
_entity_poly.entity_id
_entity_poly.type
_entity_poly.pdbx_seq_one_letter_code
_entity_poly.pdbx_strand_id
1 'polypeptide(L)'
;MKLTKLDFILYIKNGNLNLILHALALLVIFIPISVVLITNSPFSANVSKIFITISAIFIMVGKLITIFKKQERESRAIYIGIIAGMLIVLLFYIFI
;
A
#
# COMPACT_ATOMS: atom_id res chain seq x y z
N MET A 1 -4.07 -0.53 27.38
CA MET A 1 -3.75 0.85 26.95
C MET A 1 -4.80 1.27 25.92
N LYS A 2 -5.66 2.25 26.24
CA LYS A 2 -6.82 2.61 25.41
C LYS A 2 -6.36 3.65 24.39
N LEU A 3 -6.20 3.26 23.13
CA LEU A 3 -5.81 4.18 22.05
C LEU A 3 -6.89 5.26 21.91
N THR A 4 -6.54 6.52 22.16
CA THR A 4 -7.46 7.63 21.98
C THR A 4 -7.47 8.08 20.52
N LYS A 5 -8.57 8.72 20.07
CA LYS A 5 -8.64 9.31 18.72
C LYS A 5 -7.50 10.29 18.46
N LEU A 6 -7.03 10.98 19.51
CA LEU A 6 -5.94 11.94 19.44
C LEU A 6 -4.60 11.25 19.15
N ASP A 7 -4.33 10.11 19.78
CA ASP A 7 -3.13 9.31 19.52
C ASP A 7 -3.07 8.85 18.06
N PHE A 8 -4.21 8.43 17.50
CA PHE A 8 -4.30 8.01 16.10
C PHE A 8 -4.03 9.17 15.13
N ILE A 9 -4.56 10.36 15.41
CA ILE A 9 -4.30 11.57 14.62
C ILE A 9 -2.83 11.98 14.70
N LEU A 10 -2.22 11.92 15.88
CA LEU A 10 -0.79 12.20 16.07
C LEU A 10 0.08 11.18 15.32
N TYR A 11 -0.30 9.92 15.32
CA TYR A 11 0.41 8.86 14.60
C TYR A 11 0.39 9.06 13.08
N ILE A 12 -0.76 9.51 12.54
CA ILE A 12 -0.90 9.94 11.15
C ILE A 12 -0.02 11.18 10.88
N LYS A 13 -0.08 12.19 11.75
CA LYS A 13 0.66 13.45 11.59
C LYS A 13 2.16 13.24 11.62
N ASN A 14 2.67 12.31 12.43
CA ASN A 14 4.11 12.02 12.51
C ASN A 14 4.65 11.26 11.28
N GLY A 15 3.79 10.72 10.41
CA GLY A 15 4.20 10.04 9.18
C GLY A 15 4.70 8.60 9.38
N ASN A 16 4.83 8.14 10.63
CA ASN A 16 5.23 6.78 10.98
C ASN A 16 4.29 5.74 10.37
N LEU A 17 2.99 6.02 10.31
CA LEU A 17 2.00 5.11 9.74
C LEU A 17 2.24 4.82 8.25
N ASN A 18 2.61 5.84 7.47
CA ASN A 18 2.88 5.66 6.04
C ASN A 18 4.10 4.76 5.81
N LEU A 19 5.13 4.93 6.65
CA LEU A 19 6.35 4.14 6.60
C LEU A 19 6.06 2.67 6.95
N ILE A 20 5.26 2.43 7.99
CA ILE A 20 4.82 1.08 8.37
C ILE A 20 4.01 0.42 7.25
N LEU A 21 3.08 1.16 6.61
CA LEU A 21 2.29 0.63 5.50
C LEU A 21 3.15 0.23 4.30
N HIS A 22 4.17 1.03 3.97
CA HIS A 22 5.12 0.67 2.92
C HIS A 22 5.98 -0.53 3.32
N ALA A 23 6.43 -0.61 4.56
CA ALA A 23 7.19 -1.76 5.06
C ALA A 23 6.36 -3.06 5.00
N LEU A 24 5.08 -2.99 5.38
CA LEU A 24 4.16 -4.12 5.25
C LEU A 24 3.93 -4.51 3.78
N ALA A 25 3.74 -3.54 2.88
CA ALA A 25 3.60 -3.80 1.45
C ALA A 25 4.82 -4.54 0.88
N LEU A 26 6.03 -4.13 1.28
CA LEU A 26 7.28 -4.78 0.89
C LEU A 26 7.35 -6.20 1.45
N LEU A 27 7.01 -6.42 2.72
CA LEU A 27 6.99 -7.77 3.31
C LEU A 27 6.03 -8.70 2.58
N VAL A 28 4.83 -8.22 2.23
CA VAL A 28 3.83 -8.99 1.49
C VAL A 28 4.32 -9.41 0.11
N ILE A 29 5.25 -8.67 -0.51
CA ILE A 29 5.87 -9.04 -1.79
C ILE A 29 7.10 -9.93 -1.59
N PHE A 30 8.00 -9.55 -0.69
CA PHE A 30 9.27 -10.24 -0.50
C PHE A 30 9.13 -11.64 0.07
N ILE A 31 8.15 -11.88 0.95
CA ILE A 31 7.94 -13.20 1.54
C ILE A 31 7.56 -14.21 0.44
N PRO A 32 6.51 -13.99 -0.38
CA PRO A 32 6.19 -14.89 -1.49
C PRO A 32 7.35 -15.07 -2.48
N ILE A 33 8.07 -14.00 -2.83
CA ILE A 33 9.26 -14.11 -3.71
C ILE A 33 10.30 -15.04 -3.08
N SER A 34 10.60 -14.87 -1.81
CA SER A 34 11.59 -15.69 -1.09
C SER A 34 11.17 -17.15 -1.06
N VAL A 35 9.87 -17.43 -0.83
CA VAL A 35 9.33 -18.80 -0.86
C VAL A 35 9.52 -19.43 -2.24
N VAL A 36 9.20 -18.70 -3.33
CA VAL A 36 9.39 -19.22 -4.70
C VAL A 36 10.86 -19.50 -4.98
N LEU A 37 11.76 -18.61 -4.57
CA LEU A 37 13.22 -18.78 -4.77
C LEU A 37 13.78 -19.99 -4.00
N ILE A 38 13.29 -20.25 -2.79
CA ILE A 38 13.76 -21.37 -1.95
C ILE A 38 13.18 -22.70 -2.43
N THR A 39 11.88 -22.72 -2.73
CA THR A 39 11.16 -23.96 -3.06
C THR A 39 11.22 -24.32 -4.54
N ASN A 40 11.66 -23.39 -5.40
CA ASN A 40 11.57 -23.48 -6.86
C ASN A 40 10.17 -23.83 -7.38
N SER A 41 9.14 -23.56 -6.57
CA SER A 41 7.74 -23.82 -6.90
C SER A 41 6.99 -22.50 -6.97
N PRO A 42 6.55 -22.06 -8.16
CA PRO A 42 5.75 -20.85 -8.28
C PRO A 42 4.39 -21.05 -7.61
N PHE A 43 3.85 -19.97 -7.04
CA PHE A 43 2.47 -19.95 -6.58
C PHE A 43 1.51 -20.00 -7.77
N SER A 44 0.29 -20.47 -7.52
CA SER A 44 -0.77 -20.38 -8.53
C SER A 44 -1.07 -18.92 -8.90
N ALA A 45 -1.60 -18.70 -10.10
CA ALA A 45 -1.93 -17.37 -10.59
C ALA A 45 -2.85 -16.61 -9.63
N ASN A 46 -3.86 -17.29 -9.07
CA ASN A 46 -4.80 -16.68 -8.12
C ASN A 46 -4.12 -16.22 -6.84
N VAL A 47 -3.23 -17.05 -6.27
CA VAL A 47 -2.51 -16.70 -5.04
C VAL A 47 -1.54 -15.55 -5.28
N SER A 48 -0.84 -15.54 -6.42
CA SER A 48 0.04 -14.43 -6.82
C SER A 48 -0.74 -13.13 -7.02
N LYS A 49 -1.93 -13.19 -7.65
CA LYS A 49 -2.84 -12.05 -7.78
C LYS A 49 -3.25 -11.49 -6.43
N ILE A 50 -3.55 -12.35 -5.44
CA ILE A 50 -3.91 -11.92 -4.08
C ILE A 50 -2.75 -11.16 -3.42
N PHE A 51 -1.52 -11.69 -3.42
CA PHE A 51 -0.37 -11.03 -2.80
C PHE A 51 -0.09 -9.66 -3.41
N ILE A 52 -0.11 -9.56 -4.74
CA ILE A 52 0.10 -8.30 -5.45
C ILE A 52 -1.01 -7.29 -5.12
N THR A 53 -2.27 -7.74 -5.10
CA THR A 53 -3.42 -6.88 -4.78
C THR A 53 -3.33 -6.34 -3.35
N ILE A 54 -3.02 -7.18 -2.37
CA ILE A 54 -2.88 -6.76 -0.96
C ILE A 54 -1.74 -5.74 -0.82
N SER A 55 -0.60 -5.98 -1.46
CA SER A 55 0.52 -5.03 -1.42
C SER A 55 0.16 -3.69 -2.06
N ALA A 56 -0.51 -3.70 -3.20
CA ALA A 56 -0.98 -2.49 -3.86
C ALA A 56 -1.97 -1.70 -3.00
N ILE A 57 -2.89 -2.38 -2.29
CA ILE A 57 -3.79 -1.75 -1.33
C ILE A 57 -3.01 -1.05 -0.21
N PHE A 58 -2.00 -1.71 0.37
CA PHE A 58 -1.17 -1.08 1.42
C PHE A 58 -0.48 0.20 0.93
N ILE A 59 0.07 0.19 -0.29
CA ILE A 59 0.71 1.36 -0.89
C ILE A 59 -0.32 2.48 -1.13
N MET A 60 -1.52 2.14 -1.63
CA MET A 60 -2.61 3.11 -1.83
C MET A 60 -3.03 3.77 -0.53
N VAL A 61 -3.21 2.98 0.54
CA VAL A 61 -3.59 3.52 1.86
C VAL A 61 -2.51 4.46 2.38
N GLY A 62 -1.23 4.12 2.24
CA GLY A 62 -0.11 5.00 2.60
C GLY A 62 -0.11 6.32 1.82
N LYS A 63 -0.36 6.26 0.51
CA LYS A 63 -0.53 7.44 -0.35
C LYS A 63 -1.72 8.30 0.07
N LEU A 64 -2.88 7.70 0.38
CA LEU A 64 -4.06 8.42 0.87
C LEU A 64 -3.76 9.19 2.15
N ILE A 65 -3.10 8.56 3.12
CA ILE A 65 -2.69 9.21 4.37
C ILE A 65 -1.78 10.41 4.09
N THR A 66 -0.88 10.29 3.11
CA THR A 66 0.02 11.37 2.70
C THR A 66 -0.74 12.58 2.13
N ILE A 67 -1.82 12.35 1.37
CA ILE A 67 -2.70 13.42 0.85
C ILE A 67 -3.36 14.17 2.00
N PHE A 68 -3.90 13.46 3.00
CA PHE A 68 -4.54 14.10 4.15
C PHE A 68 -3.55 14.92 4.99
N LYS A 69 -2.28 14.50 5.05
CA LYS A 69 -1.23 15.21 5.79
C LYS A 69 -0.74 16.47 5.07
N LYS A 70 -0.71 16.51 3.73
CA LYS A 70 -0.11 17.61 2.98
C LYS A 70 -1.14 18.71 2.66
N GLN A 71 -0.83 19.95 3.03
CA GLN A 71 -1.79 21.07 3.00
C GLN A 71 -1.73 21.91 1.71
N GLU A 72 -0.70 21.73 0.90
CA GLU A 72 -0.53 22.46 -0.37
C GLU A 72 -1.39 21.87 -1.48
N ARG A 73 -2.21 22.74 -2.11
CA ARG A 73 -3.19 22.35 -3.14
C ARG A 73 -2.52 21.75 -4.38
N GLU A 74 -1.41 22.30 -4.85
CA GLU A 74 -0.70 21.79 -6.04
C GLU A 74 -0.16 20.38 -5.82
N SER A 75 0.40 20.12 -4.63
CA SER A 75 0.92 18.81 -4.29
C SER A 75 -0.18 17.74 -4.21
N ARG A 76 -1.41 18.10 -3.79
CA ARG A 76 -2.54 17.16 -3.70
C ARG A 76 -2.99 16.63 -5.05
N ALA A 77 -3.02 17.46 -6.09
CA ALA A 77 -3.43 17.05 -7.44
C ALA A 77 -2.53 15.93 -7.99
N ILE A 78 -1.21 16.06 -7.80
CA ILE A 78 -0.24 15.03 -8.20
C ILE A 78 -0.51 13.71 -7.48
N TYR A 79 -0.72 13.73 -6.17
CA TYR A 79 -0.99 12.50 -5.41
C TYR A 79 -2.31 11.84 -5.78
N ILE A 80 -3.36 12.63 -6.04
CA ILE A 80 -4.64 12.11 -6.52
C ILE A 80 -4.46 11.43 -7.89
N GLY A 81 -3.70 12.06 -8.79
CA GLY A 81 -3.35 11.47 -10.09
C GLY A 81 -2.60 10.13 -9.96
N ILE A 82 -1.64 10.05 -9.03
CA ILE A 82 -0.92 8.79 -8.74
C ILE A 82 -1.89 7.71 -8.25
N ILE A 83 -2.79 8.03 -7.33
CA ILE A 83 -3.77 7.06 -6.81
C ILE A 83 -4.73 6.60 -7.90
N ALA A 84 -5.25 7.53 -8.71
CA ALA A 84 -6.12 7.21 -9.84
C ALA A 84 -5.42 6.30 -10.86
N GLY A 85 -4.16 6.60 -11.21
CA GLY A 85 -3.36 5.75 -12.08
C GLY A 85 -3.14 4.35 -11.49
N MET A 86 -2.80 4.26 -10.20
CA MET A 86 -2.66 2.97 -9.53
C MET A 86 -3.98 2.19 -9.49
N LEU A 87 -5.13 2.85 -9.32
CA LEU A 87 -6.45 2.21 -9.34
C LEU A 87 -6.76 1.61 -10.71
N ILE A 88 -6.46 2.35 -11.78
CA ILE A 88 -6.65 1.85 -13.15
C ILE A 88 -5.79 0.61 -13.37
N VAL A 89 -4.51 0.65 -12.99
CA VAL A 89 -3.60 -0.50 -13.10
C VAL A 89 -4.11 -1.69 -12.30
N LEU A 90 -4.60 -1.45 -11.07
CA LEU A 90 -5.12 -2.52 -10.21
C LEU A 90 -6.37 -3.17 -10.80
N LEU A 91 -7.30 -2.36 -11.32
CA LEU A 91 -8.50 -2.86 -11.99
C LEU A 91 -8.11 -3.69 -13.22
N PHE A 92 -7.23 -3.16 -14.06
CA PHE A 92 -6.77 -3.88 -15.26
C PHE A 92 -6.12 -5.22 -14.89
N TYR A 93 -5.28 -5.24 -13.86
CA TYR A 93 -4.63 -6.46 -13.38
C TYR A 93 -5.60 -7.51 -12.79
N ILE A 94 -6.72 -7.06 -12.22
CA ILE A 94 -7.75 -7.98 -11.69
C ILE A 94 -8.58 -8.58 -12.83
N PHE A 95 -8.95 -7.78 -13.83
CA PHE A 95 -9.85 -8.18 -14.92
C PHE A 95 -9.16 -8.91 -16.09
N ILE A 96 -7.85 -8.78 -16.24
CA ILE A 96 -7.01 -9.50 -17.22
C ILE A 96 -6.26 -10.67 -16.57
#